data_AF-A0A1V5BMZ6-F1
#
_entry.id   AF-A0A1V5BMZ6-F1
#
_cell.length_a   1.000
_cell.length_b   1.000
_cell.length_c   1.000
_cell.angle_alpha   90.00
_cell.angle_beta   90.00
_cell.angle_gamma   90.00
#
_symmetry.space_group_name_H-M   'P 1'
#
loop_
_entity.id
_entity.type
_entity.pdbx_description
1 polymer ?
#
loop_
_entity_poly.entity_id
_entity_poly.type
_entity_poly.pdbx_seq_one_letter_code
_entity_poly.pdbx_strand_id
1 'polypeptide(L)'
;MKNFSIKPPQVIILIFLIVLIGLAYVLQMDLIVLFNESLIKLVMNGVLVLSLIPMLNAGAGMNFGLPVGITGGLVGLCIAVNFRLTGFSGFFMSLLLSVPICGMLGWLYGLILNRVKGREEIAGTFIGFSVIPLMNYFWTLAPFQNRQMLYPIGGQGLRPKISLEPYFYNVLDQFCLIKIGGIEIPLGLLAFYGLICLFLYLFFRSKVGRAIIATGENEAFSKLSGIDIAGIRLIAVILSTILAGIGICVYSQSYGFIQLYDEPLSMYFPAISAVLIGGSTGRRTYIFEAVLGAYLLQTIYLLTVPIANQILIPEVTEILRTLITYSIILYALLYRDKRGIVH
;
A
#
# COMPACT_ATOMS: atom_id res chain seq x y z
N MET A 1 -0.78 -10.97 27.41
CA MET A 1 -0.70 -9.60 26.84
C MET A 1 0.75 -9.18 26.88
N LYS A 2 1.44 -9.12 25.73
CA LYS A 2 2.87 -8.78 25.67
C LYS A 2 2.96 -7.25 25.67
N ASN A 3 3.71 -6.66 26.60
CA ASN A 3 3.88 -5.22 26.75
C ASN A 3 4.21 -4.57 25.38
N PHE A 4 3.26 -3.82 24.83
CA PHE A 4 3.47 -2.97 23.66
C PHE A 4 4.26 -1.75 24.12
N SER A 5 5.58 -1.89 24.25
CA SER A 5 6.46 -0.75 24.47
C SER A 5 6.47 0.09 23.19
N ILE A 6 6.08 1.36 23.31
CA ILE A 6 6.17 2.34 22.23
C ILE A 6 7.63 2.38 21.77
N LYS A 7 7.87 2.12 20.49
CA LYS A 7 9.22 2.07 19.92
C LYS A 7 9.70 3.52 19.69
N PRO A 8 11.00 3.84 19.83
CA PRO A 8 11.50 5.20 19.72
C PRO A 8 11.13 5.94 18.42
N PRO A 9 11.05 5.28 17.23
CA PRO A 9 10.52 5.92 16.02
C PRO A 9 9.08 6.41 16.16
N GLN A 10 8.23 5.66 16.87
CA GLN A 10 6.83 6.03 17.08
C GLN A 10 6.71 7.27 17.98
N VAL A 11 7.58 7.39 19.00
CA VAL A 11 7.59 8.56 19.91
C VAL A 11 7.93 9.83 19.14
N ILE A 12 8.98 9.80 18.31
CA ILE A 12 9.41 10.97 17.53
C ILE A 12 8.31 11.39 16.55
N ILE A 13 7.70 10.42 15.88
CA ILE A 13 6.64 10.65 14.90
C ILE A 13 5.36 11.14 15.58
N LEU A 14 5.04 10.64 16.77
CA LEU A 14 3.92 11.14 17.57
C LEU A 14 4.17 12.59 18.02
N ILE A 15 5.38 12.92 18.48
CA ILE A 15 5.76 14.29 18.86
C ILE A 15 5.63 15.21 17.64
N PHE A 16 6.17 14.79 16.48
CA PHE A 16 6.08 15.57 15.25
C PHE A 16 4.62 15.79 14.82
N LEU A 17 3.78 14.74 14.91
CA LEU A 17 2.36 14.84 14.64
C LEU A 17 1.66 15.82 15.60
N ILE A 18 1.97 15.78 16.90
CA ILE A 18 1.41 16.72 17.89
C ILE A 18 1.80 18.16 17.54
N VAL A 19 3.05 18.40 17.14
CA VAL A 19 3.51 19.71 16.69
C VAL A 19 2.73 20.18 15.45
N LEU A 20 2.53 19.30 14.46
CA LEU A 20 1.75 19.64 13.26
C LEU A 20 0.29 19.95 13.59
N ILE A 21 -0.33 19.19 14.50
CA ILE A 21 -1.71 19.47 14.95
C ILE A 21 -1.77 20.82 15.68
N GLY A 22 -0.78 21.13 16.52
CA GLY A 22 -0.66 22.44 17.17
C GLY A 22 -0.53 23.58 16.16
N LEU A 23 0.29 23.41 15.12
CA LEU A 23 0.43 24.39 14.04
C LEU A 23 -0.88 24.54 13.24
N ALA A 24 -1.55 23.44 12.90
CA ALA A 24 -2.84 23.48 12.21
C ALA A 24 -3.90 24.26 13.00
N TYR A 25 -3.91 24.11 14.33
CA TYR A 25 -4.80 24.87 15.21
C TYR A 25 -4.46 26.37 15.22
N VAL A 26 -3.17 26.73 15.33
CA VAL A 26 -2.71 28.14 15.28
C VAL A 26 -3.06 28.79 13.94
N LEU A 27 -3.00 28.01 12.86
CA LEU A 27 -3.33 28.42 11.50
C LEU A 27 -4.85 28.46 11.21
N GLN A 28 -5.70 28.26 12.22
CA GLN A 28 -7.17 28.22 12.12
C GLN A 28 -7.70 27.27 11.04
N MET A 29 -6.99 26.15 10.83
CA MET A 29 -7.45 25.12 9.91
C MET A 29 -8.63 24.33 10.49
N ASP A 30 -9.51 23.84 9.61
CA ASP A 30 -10.61 22.98 10.02
C ASP A 30 -10.09 21.58 10.42
N LEU A 31 -9.89 21.39 11.72
CA LEU A 31 -9.44 20.13 12.30
C LEU A 31 -10.42 18.97 12.05
N ILE A 32 -11.71 19.26 11.87
CA ILE A 32 -12.72 18.23 11.62
C ILE A 32 -12.55 17.69 10.19
N VAL A 33 -12.35 18.58 9.21
CA VAL A 33 -12.08 18.18 7.82
C VAL A 33 -10.77 17.38 7.74
N LEU A 34 -9.71 17.86 8.40
CA LEU A 34 -8.41 17.15 8.44
C LEU A 34 -8.54 15.76 9.06
N PHE A 35 -9.35 15.61 10.10
CA PHE A 35 -9.62 14.31 10.72
C PHE A 35 -10.38 13.38 9.77
N ASN A 36 -11.44 13.86 9.11
CA ASN A 36 -12.21 13.06 8.15
C ASN A 36 -11.31 12.57 6.99
N GLU A 37 -10.51 13.47 6.42
CA GLU A 37 -9.57 13.11 5.34
C GLU A 37 -8.49 12.12 5.82
N SER A 38 -8.04 12.23 7.07
CA SER A 38 -7.05 11.29 7.64
C SER A 38 -7.58 9.85 7.67
N LEU A 39 -8.88 9.65 7.93
CA LEU A 39 -9.52 8.33 7.92
C LEU A 39 -9.61 7.74 6.51
N ILE A 40 -9.96 8.55 5.51
CA ILE A 40 -9.99 8.10 4.12
C ILE A 40 -8.59 7.71 3.67
N LYS A 41 -7.60 8.59 3.92
CA LYS A 41 -6.21 8.36 3.53
C LYS A 41 -5.59 7.16 4.25
N LEU A 42 -5.96 6.90 5.50
CA LEU A 42 -5.59 5.69 6.24
C LEU A 42 -5.97 4.45 5.44
N VAL A 43 -7.22 4.31 5.00
CA VAL A 43 -7.63 3.10 4.29
C VAL A 43 -7.01 3.03 2.90
N MET A 44 -7.00 4.17 2.19
CA MET A 44 -6.45 4.31 0.84
C MET A 44 -5.03 3.75 0.73
N ASN A 45 -4.16 4.12 1.67
CA ASN A 45 -2.78 3.64 1.70
C ASN A 45 -2.59 2.41 2.59
N GLY A 46 -3.44 2.23 3.60
CA GLY A 46 -3.34 1.16 4.59
C GLY A 46 -3.45 -0.22 3.97
N VAL A 47 -4.31 -0.42 2.95
CA VAL A 47 -4.39 -1.72 2.28
C VAL A 47 -3.08 -2.07 1.57
N LEU A 48 -2.43 -1.09 0.93
CA LEU A 48 -1.11 -1.26 0.32
C LEU A 48 -0.06 -1.60 1.38
N VAL A 49 -0.10 -0.97 2.56
CA VAL A 49 0.78 -1.27 3.70
C VAL A 49 0.54 -2.70 4.22
N LEU A 50 -0.72 -3.13 4.37
CA LEU A 50 -1.09 -4.48 4.80
C LEU A 50 -0.62 -5.55 3.83
N SER A 51 -0.58 -5.25 2.53
CA SER A 51 -0.13 -6.19 1.50
C SER A 51 1.32 -6.64 1.70
N LEU A 52 2.14 -5.87 2.43
CA LEU A 52 3.54 -6.19 2.70
C LEU A 52 3.70 -7.30 3.75
N ILE A 53 2.69 -7.52 4.61
CA ILE A 53 2.79 -8.40 5.79
C ILE A 53 3.12 -9.86 5.41
N PRO A 54 2.43 -10.52 4.45
CA PRO A 54 2.72 -11.91 4.10
C PRO A 54 4.17 -12.14 3.68
N MET A 55 4.70 -11.26 2.83
CA MET A 55 6.05 -11.41 2.29
C MET A 55 7.12 -11.09 3.35
N LEU A 56 6.91 -10.06 4.18
CA LEU A 56 7.80 -9.75 5.31
C LEU A 56 7.87 -10.92 6.30
N ASN A 57 6.71 -11.50 6.66
CA ASN A 57 6.65 -12.63 7.58
C ASN A 57 7.22 -13.93 6.98
N ALA A 58 7.33 -14.03 5.66
CA ALA A 58 8.01 -15.16 4.99
C ALA A 58 9.53 -15.02 4.95
N GLY A 59 10.09 -13.90 5.42
CA GLY A 59 11.52 -13.63 5.38
C GLY A 59 12.06 -13.30 3.98
N ALA A 60 11.19 -13.01 3.00
CA ALA A 60 11.57 -12.82 1.60
C ALA A 60 12.13 -11.41 1.27
N GLY A 61 12.64 -10.70 2.28
CA GLY A 61 13.07 -9.29 2.18
C GLY A 61 11.92 -8.28 2.36
N MET A 62 12.27 -6.98 2.39
CA MET A 62 11.26 -5.92 2.25
C MET A 62 10.57 -6.10 0.91
N ASN A 63 9.24 -6.09 0.87
CA ASN A 63 8.47 -6.47 -0.32
C ASN A 63 8.58 -5.43 -1.45
N PHE A 64 9.72 -5.41 -2.16
CA PHE A 64 9.97 -4.64 -3.39
C PHE A 64 9.07 -5.09 -4.56
N GLY A 65 8.24 -6.12 -4.38
CA GLY A 65 7.25 -6.61 -5.33
C GLY A 65 5.92 -5.87 -5.32
N LEU A 66 5.71 -4.89 -4.43
CA LEU A 66 4.49 -4.08 -4.41
C LEU A 66 4.13 -3.50 -5.81
N PRO A 67 5.07 -2.96 -6.61
CA PRO A 67 4.76 -2.46 -7.95
C PRO A 67 4.21 -3.55 -8.89
N VAL A 68 4.62 -4.81 -8.72
CA VAL A 68 4.11 -5.96 -9.50
C VAL A 68 2.64 -6.21 -9.19
N GLY A 69 2.26 -6.14 -7.91
CA GLY A 69 0.86 -6.27 -7.48
C GLY A 69 0.00 -5.07 -7.90
N ILE A 70 0.52 -3.84 -7.75
CA ILE A 70 -0.15 -2.61 -8.16
C ILE A 70 -0.44 -2.64 -9.66
N THR A 71 0.55 -2.97 -10.49
CA THR A 71 0.35 -3.04 -11.95
C THR A 71 -0.70 -4.08 -12.35
N GLY A 72 -0.70 -5.26 -11.72
CA GLY A 72 -1.76 -6.25 -11.93
C GLY A 72 -3.15 -5.74 -11.55
N GLY A 73 -3.27 -5.01 -10.43
CA GLY A 73 -4.53 -4.39 -10.02
C GLY A 73 -4.99 -3.27 -10.94
N LEU A 74 -4.06 -2.46 -11.46
CA LEU A 74 -4.35 -1.44 -12.49
C LEU A 74 -4.90 -2.08 -13.76
N VAL A 75 -4.40 -3.25 -14.18
CA VAL A 75 -4.97 -3.97 -15.33
C VAL A 75 -6.42 -4.36 -15.05
N GLY A 76 -6.72 -4.92 -13.86
CA GLY A 76 -8.09 -5.25 -13.45
C GLY A 76 -9.03 -4.05 -13.44
N LEU A 77 -8.58 -2.91 -12.92
CA LEU A 77 -9.29 -1.63 -12.96
C LEU A 77 -9.56 -1.17 -14.40
N CYS A 78 -8.53 -1.17 -15.25
CA CYS A 78 -8.65 -0.75 -16.64
C CYS A 78 -9.65 -1.63 -17.42
N ILE A 79 -9.66 -2.94 -17.18
CA ILE A 79 -10.63 -3.85 -17.82
C ILE A 79 -12.06 -3.54 -17.35
N ALA A 80 -12.27 -3.33 -16.05
CA ALA A 80 -13.60 -3.00 -15.51
C ALA A 80 -14.14 -1.67 -16.07
N VAL A 81 -13.26 -0.66 -16.19
CA VAL A 81 -13.60 0.64 -16.81
C VAL A 81 -13.82 0.49 -18.32
N ASN A 82 -13.08 -0.37 -19.01
CA ASN A 82 -13.28 -0.61 -20.44
C ASN A 82 -14.66 -1.21 -20.74
N PHE A 83 -15.18 -2.08 -19.87
CA PHE A 83 -16.54 -2.60 -19.94
C PHE A 83 -17.63 -1.62 -19.45
N ARG A 84 -17.23 -0.41 -19.04
CA ARG A 84 -18.13 0.65 -18.53
C ARG A 84 -19.00 0.21 -17.36
N LEU A 85 -18.47 -0.67 -16.50
CA LEU A 85 -19.17 -1.09 -15.31
C LEU A 85 -19.17 0.05 -14.28
N THR A 86 -20.33 0.34 -13.71
CA THR A 86 -20.53 1.43 -12.75
C THR A 86 -20.88 0.92 -11.36
N GLY A 87 -20.70 1.79 -10.37
CA GLY A 87 -21.09 1.56 -8.98
C GLY A 87 -20.39 0.36 -8.33
N PHE A 88 -21.11 -0.29 -7.40
CA PHE A 88 -20.60 -1.43 -6.64
C PHE A 88 -20.25 -2.62 -7.53
N SER A 89 -21.05 -2.91 -8.55
CA SER A 89 -20.74 -3.97 -9.53
C SER A 89 -19.42 -3.73 -10.26
N GLY A 90 -19.12 -2.49 -10.65
CA GLY A 90 -17.85 -2.15 -11.29
C GLY A 90 -16.65 -2.32 -10.36
N PHE A 91 -16.80 -1.91 -9.10
CA PHE A 91 -15.75 -2.07 -8.10
C PHE A 91 -15.47 -3.55 -7.77
N PHE A 92 -16.49 -4.37 -7.53
CA PHE A 92 -16.27 -5.80 -7.24
C PHE A 92 -15.76 -6.57 -8.44
N MET A 93 -16.16 -6.20 -9.66
CA MET A 93 -15.62 -6.80 -10.87
C MET A 93 -14.14 -6.45 -11.05
N SER A 94 -13.72 -5.22 -10.74
CA SER A 94 -12.30 -4.86 -10.79
C SER A 94 -11.48 -5.66 -9.78
N LEU A 95 -11.98 -5.86 -8.56
CA LEU A 95 -11.35 -6.74 -7.57
C LEU A 95 -11.25 -8.19 -8.06
N LEU A 96 -12.35 -8.74 -8.60
CA LEU A 96 -12.40 -10.12 -9.07
C LEU A 96 -11.42 -10.35 -10.23
N LEU A 97 -11.28 -9.39 -11.16
CA LEU A 97 -10.33 -9.46 -12.27
C LEU A 97 -8.88 -9.26 -11.81
N SER A 98 -8.64 -8.44 -10.80
CA SER A 98 -7.30 -8.22 -10.23
C SER A 98 -6.74 -9.47 -9.58
N VAL A 99 -7.56 -10.28 -8.89
CA VAL A 99 -7.10 -11.49 -8.18
C VAL A 99 -6.35 -12.51 -9.07
N PRO A 100 -6.89 -12.98 -10.21
CA PRO A 100 -6.19 -13.95 -11.06
C PRO A 100 -4.95 -13.34 -11.74
N ILE A 101 -5.01 -12.07 -12.14
CA ILE A 101 -3.88 -11.37 -12.78
C ILE A 101 -2.73 -11.22 -11.77
N CYS A 102 -3.02 -10.69 -10.58
CA CYS A 102 -2.03 -10.57 -9.51
C CYS A 102 -1.55 -11.93 -9.02
N GLY A 103 -2.41 -12.95 -9.02
CA GLY A 103 -2.02 -14.32 -8.68
C GLY A 103 -1.01 -14.90 -9.66
N MET A 104 -1.20 -14.69 -10.96
CA MET A 104 -0.27 -15.10 -12.01
C MET A 104 1.06 -14.34 -11.93
N LEU A 105 1.01 -13.01 -11.81
CA LEU A 105 2.20 -12.17 -11.67
C LEU A 105 2.98 -12.49 -10.38
N GLY A 106 2.26 -12.71 -9.28
CA GLY A 106 2.81 -13.12 -7.99
C GLY A 106 3.46 -14.49 -8.02
N TRP A 107 2.89 -15.44 -8.78
CA TRP A 107 3.48 -16.75 -8.98
C TRP A 107 4.80 -16.65 -9.74
N LEU A 108 4.84 -15.91 -10.86
CA LEU A 108 6.06 -15.66 -11.64
C LEU A 108 7.13 -14.96 -10.77
N TYR A 109 6.73 -13.92 -10.04
CA TYR A 109 7.61 -13.18 -9.15
C TYR A 109 8.18 -14.06 -8.04
N GLY A 110 7.34 -14.87 -7.39
CA GLY A 110 7.75 -15.78 -6.32
C GLY A 110 8.70 -16.87 -6.80
N LEU A 111 8.54 -17.38 -8.02
CA LEU A 111 9.49 -18.32 -8.63
C LEU A 111 10.87 -17.70 -8.82
N ILE A 112 10.94 -16.45 -9.26
CA ILE A 112 12.21 -15.73 -9.42
C ILE A 112 12.86 -15.52 -8.06
N LEU A 113 12.11 -15.05 -7.06
CA LEU A 113 12.62 -14.85 -5.71
C LEU A 113 13.16 -16.13 -5.08
N ASN A 114 12.50 -17.26 -5.30
CA ASN A 114 12.96 -18.56 -4.82
C ASN A 114 14.29 -19.01 -5.47
N ARG A 115 14.63 -18.51 -6.66
CA ARG A 115 15.91 -18.81 -7.33
C ARG A 115 17.06 -17.92 -6.89
N VAL A 116 16.77 -16.71 -6.41
CA VAL A 116 17.78 -15.71 -6.00
C VAL A 116 17.86 -15.54 -4.47
N LYS A 117 17.75 -16.65 -3.74
CA LYS A 117 17.80 -16.63 -2.27
C LYS A 117 19.06 -15.95 -1.74
N GLY A 118 18.88 -15.10 -0.73
CA GLY A 118 19.96 -14.31 -0.12
C GLY A 118 20.29 -12.99 -0.84
N ARG A 119 19.81 -12.76 -2.06
CA ARG A 119 19.89 -11.46 -2.78
C ARG A 119 18.51 -10.92 -3.19
N GLU A 120 17.52 -11.28 -2.39
CA GLU A 120 16.11 -11.12 -2.72
C GLU A 120 15.66 -9.66 -2.70
N GLU A 121 16.22 -8.85 -1.80
CA GLU A 121 15.94 -7.41 -1.76
C GLU A 121 16.40 -6.73 -3.05
N ILE A 122 17.60 -7.07 -3.54
CA ILE A 122 18.16 -6.53 -4.79
C ILE A 122 17.31 -6.99 -5.98
N ALA A 123 17.09 -8.30 -6.11
CA ALA A 123 16.30 -8.85 -7.21
C ALA A 123 14.86 -8.32 -7.21
N GLY A 124 14.24 -8.23 -6.04
CA GLY A 124 12.91 -7.65 -5.86
C GLY A 124 12.85 -6.21 -6.32
N THR A 125 13.85 -5.40 -5.95
CA THR A 125 13.97 -4.00 -6.38
C THR A 125 14.05 -3.89 -7.89
N PHE A 126 14.94 -4.68 -8.51
CA PHE A 126 15.09 -4.69 -9.97
C PHE A 126 13.79 -5.10 -10.68
N ILE A 127 13.12 -6.16 -10.21
CA ILE A 127 11.87 -6.62 -10.82
C ILE A 127 10.77 -5.58 -10.65
N GLY A 128 10.60 -5.03 -9.44
CA GLY A 128 9.62 -3.98 -9.17
C GLY A 128 9.79 -2.77 -10.07
N PHE A 129 11.01 -2.25 -10.21
CA PHE A 129 11.29 -1.12 -11.10
C PHE A 129 11.20 -1.46 -12.57
N SER A 130 11.51 -2.70 -12.98
CA SER A 130 11.54 -3.12 -14.39
C SER A 130 10.15 -3.47 -14.93
N VAL A 131 9.23 -3.92 -14.07
CA VAL A 131 7.83 -4.17 -14.48
C VAL A 131 7.13 -2.89 -14.89
N ILE A 132 7.48 -1.74 -14.33
CA ILE A 132 6.87 -0.45 -14.68
C ILE A 132 7.09 -0.05 -16.16
N PRO A 133 8.33 0.10 -16.68
CA PRO A 133 8.52 0.43 -18.08
C PRO A 133 7.95 -0.63 -19.02
N LEU A 134 7.98 -1.92 -18.64
CA LEU A 134 7.31 -2.98 -19.40
C LEU A 134 5.80 -2.73 -19.48
N MET A 135 5.18 -2.38 -18.36
CA MET A 135 3.77 -2.03 -18.31
C MET A 135 3.47 -0.71 -19.03
N ASN A 136 4.41 0.25 -19.06
CA ASN A 136 4.27 1.49 -19.83
C ASN A 136 4.15 1.20 -21.34
N TYR A 137 4.92 0.25 -21.87
CA TYR A 137 4.74 -0.26 -23.24
C TYR A 137 3.41 -1.00 -23.41
N PHE A 138 2.96 -1.75 -22.40
CA PHE A 138 1.65 -2.39 -22.45
C PHE A 138 0.52 -1.35 -22.52
N TRP A 139 0.55 -0.29 -21.72
CA TRP A 139 -0.48 0.76 -21.70
C TRP A 139 -0.61 1.55 -23.01
N THR A 140 0.48 1.65 -23.78
CA THR A 140 0.46 2.31 -25.09
C THR A 140 -0.07 1.40 -26.19
N LEU A 141 0.18 0.09 -26.11
CA LEU A 141 -0.19 -0.89 -27.14
C LEU A 141 -1.52 -1.61 -26.88
N ALA A 142 -2.01 -1.62 -25.64
CA ALA A 142 -3.18 -2.38 -25.26
C ALA A 142 -4.45 -1.86 -25.97
N PRO A 143 -5.25 -2.76 -26.60
CA PRO A 143 -6.41 -2.38 -27.40
C PRO A 143 -7.63 -2.08 -26.51
N PHE A 144 -7.59 -0.99 -25.76
CA PHE A 144 -8.75 -0.49 -25.02
C PHE A 144 -9.67 0.31 -25.94
N GLN A 145 -10.98 0.05 -25.86
CA GLN A 145 -11.98 0.66 -26.75
C GLN A 145 -12.61 1.92 -26.15
N ASN A 146 -12.46 2.12 -24.84
CA ASN A 146 -13.11 3.21 -24.14
C ASN A 146 -12.42 4.56 -24.39
N ARG A 147 -13.12 5.46 -25.10
CA ARG A 147 -12.64 6.81 -25.47
C ARG A 147 -12.24 7.69 -24.28
N GLN A 148 -12.80 7.47 -23.09
CA GLN A 148 -12.42 8.24 -21.91
C GLN A 148 -11.04 7.88 -21.37
N MET A 149 -10.59 6.65 -21.66
CA MET A 149 -9.28 6.14 -21.24
C MET A 149 -8.17 6.48 -22.24
N LEU A 150 -8.52 6.67 -23.51
CA LEU A 150 -7.56 6.90 -24.60
C LEU A 150 -7.12 8.36 -24.69
N TYR A 151 -5.90 8.59 -25.17
CA TYR A 151 -5.42 9.94 -25.47
C TYR A 151 -6.42 10.71 -26.36
N PRO A 152 -6.73 11.99 -26.04
CA PRO A 152 -7.69 12.78 -26.82
C PRO A 152 -7.28 12.94 -28.28
N ILE A 153 -5.96 12.98 -28.53
CA ILE A 153 -5.35 13.15 -29.85
C ILE A 153 -4.70 11.81 -30.21
N GLY A 154 -5.09 11.22 -31.34
CA GLY A 154 -4.53 9.96 -31.85
C GLY A 154 -5.30 8.69 -31.46
N GLY A 155 -6.12 8.71 -30.40
CA GLY A 155 -7.00 7.60 -30.04
C GLY A 155 -6.29 6.27 -29.73
N GLN A 156 -4.98 6.30 -29.54
CA GLN A 156 -4.14 5.15 -29.20
C GLN A 156 -3.42 5.42 -27.88
N GLY A 157 -3.26 4.38 -27.07
CA GLY A 157 -2.64 4.45 -25.76
C GLY A 157 -3.53 5.07 -24.67
N LEU A 158 -3.34 4.59 -23.45
CA LEU A 158 -4.06 5.06 -22.27
C LEU A 158 -3.52 6.39 -21.75
N ARG A 159 -4.39 7.23 -21.18
CA ARG A 159 -3.97 8.44 -20.46
C ARG A 159 -3.27 8.07 -19.15
N PRO A 160 -2.30 8.87 -18.67
CA PRO A 160 -1.68 8.63 -17.38
C PRO A 160 -2.64 8.72 -16.20
N LYS A 161 -3.69 9.56 -16.33
CA LYS A 161 -4.75 9.69 -15.33
C LYS A 161 -6.09 9.48 -16.01
N ILE A 162 -6.85 8.52 -15.50
CA ILE A 162 -8.20 8.20 -15.98
C ILE A 162 -9.16 8.47 -14.83
N SER A 163 -10.11 9.39 -15.03
CA SER A 163 -11.11 9.72 -14.01
C SER A 163 -12.08 8.56 -13.79
N LEU A 164 -12.35 8.26 -12.53
CA LEU A 164 -13.30 7.24 -12.08
C LEU A 164 -14.68 7.81 -11.73
N GLU A 165 -14.86 9.14 -11.79
CA GLU A 165 -16.14 9.83 -11.52
C GLU A 165 -17.35 9.18 -12.23
N PRO A 166 -17.30 8.86 -13.54
CA PRO A 166 -18.46 8.26 -14.21
C PRO A 166 -18.63 6.75 -13.94
N TYR A 167 -17.71 6.12 -13.20
CA TYR A 167 -17.68 4.68 -12.97
C TYR A 167 -18.00 4.32 -11.52
N PHE A 168 -16.98 4.29 -10.66
CA PHE A 168 -17.09 3.81 -9.28
C PHE A 168 -16.31 4.70 -8.29
N TYR A 169 -16.27 6.00 -8.55
CA TYR A 169 -15.74 6.98 -7.62
C TYR A 169 -16.47 6.94 -6.27
N ASN A 170 -15.70 6.95 -5.19
CA ASN A 170 -16.18 7.00 -3.81
C ASN A 170 -17.25 5.96 -3.43
N VAL A 171 -17.32 4.83 -4.14
CA VAL A 171 -18.33 3.80 -3.88
C VAL A 171 -18.24 3.25 -2.46
N LEU A 172 -17.03 3.02 -1.94
CA LEU A 172 -16.85 2.59 -0.54
C LEU A 172 -16.93 3.75 0.45
N ASP A 173 -16.51 4.95 0.05
CA ASP A 173 -16.49 6.14 0.92
C ASP A 173 -17.91 6.64 1.21
N GLN A 174 -18.80 6.60 0.21
CA GLN A 174 -20.22 6.97 0.34
C GLN A 174 -21.09 5.81 0.86
N PHE A 175 -20.60 4.57 0.83
CA PHE A 175 -21.32 3.43 1.38
C PHE A 175 -21.36 3.53 2.91
N CYS A 176 -22.55 3.80 3.46
CA CYS A 176 -22.78 3.95 4.90
C CYS A 176 -21.96 5.09 5.54
N LEU A 177 -22.03 6.28 4.95
CA LEU A 177 -21.41 7.47 5.54
C LEU A 177 -22.26 7.95 6.73
N ILE A 178 -21.70 7.87 7.94
CA ILE A 178 -22.35 8.39 9.15
C ILE A 178 -21.85 9.82 9.37
N LYS A 179 -22.79 10.76 9.35
CA LYS A 179 -22.54 12.16 9.75
C LYS A 179 -22.97 12.35 11.19
N ILE A 180 -22.02 12.57 12.09
CA ILE A 180 -22.31 13.01 13.47
C ILE A 180 -21.80 14.45 13.57
N GLY A 181 -22.70 15.42 13.45
CA GLY A 181 -22.33 16.84 13.36
C GLY A 181 -21.52 17.12 12.08
N GLY A 182 -20.27 17.58 12.25
CA GLY A 182 -19.32 17.80 11.14
C GLY A 182 -18.37 16.63 10.84
N ILE A 183 -18.41 15.56 11.64
CA ILE A 183 -17.55 14.39 11.44
C ILE A 183 -18.23 13.46 10.44
N GLU A 184 -17.57 13.20 9.32
CA GLU A 184 -18.01 12.28 8.27
C GLU A 184 -17.17 11.01 8.37
N ILE A 185 -17.76 9.95 8.94
CA ILE A 185 -17.06 8.67 9.09
C ILE A 185 -17.48 7.75 7.93
N PRO A 186 -16.56 7.41 7.00
CA PRO A 186 -16.84 6.49 5.90
C PRO A 186 -16.81 5.06 6.42
N LEU A 187 -17.90 4.60 7.04
CA LEU A 187 -17.94 3.26 7.64
C LEU A 187 -17.78 2.15 6.62
N GLY A 188 -18.27 2.31 5.39
CA GLY A 188 -18.10 1.31 4.32
C GLY A 188 -16.63 1.04 4.02
N LEU A 189 -15.85 2.11 3.85
CA LEU A 189 -14.42 2.06 3.63
C LEU A 189 -13.68 1.43 4.82
N LEU A 190 -13.99 1.87 6.05
CA LEU A 190 -13.38 1.33 7.27
C LEU A 190 -13.77 -0.13 7.52
N ALA A 191 -14.99 -0.53 7.19
CA ALA A 191 -15.45 -1.92 7.29
C ALA A 191 -14.72 -2.79 6.27
N PHE A 192 -14.55 -2.34 5.03
CA PHE A 192 -13.76 -3.07 4.02
C PHE A 192 -12.31 -3.24 4.45
N TYR A 193 -11.69 -2.19 5.00
CA TYR A 193 -10.36 -2.27 5.58
C TYR A 193 -10.28 -3.26 6.75
N GLY A 194 -11.28 -3.21 7.65
CA GLY A 194 -11.44 -4.13 8.77
C GLY A 194 -11.60 -5.58 8.33
N LEU A 195 -12.31 -5.83 7.22
CA LEU A 195 -12.46 -7.17 6.63
C LEU A 195 -11.12 -7.69 6.10
N ILE A 196 -10.30 -6.86 5.46
CA ILE A 196 -8.95 -7.25 5.02
C ILE A 196 -8.07 -7.57 6.24
N CYS A 197 -8.14 -6.73 7.28
CA CYS A 197 -7.42 -6.98 8.53
C CYS A 197 -7.85 -8.30 9.18
N LEU A 198 -9.16 -8.57 9.23
CA LEU A 198 -9.72 -9.80 9.78
C LEU A 198 -9.31 -11.02 8.95
N PHE A 199 -9.37 -10.92 7.62
CA PHE A 199 -8.91 -11.96 6.71
C PHE A 199 -7.44 -12.30 6.95
N LEU A 200 -6.55 -11.29 7.00
CA LEU A 200 -5.14 -11.49 7.32
C LEU A 200 -4.95 -12.12 8.70
N TYR A 201 -5.70 -11.65 9.70
CA TYR A 201 -5.63 -12.18 11.06
C TYR A 201 -6.00 -13.68 11.11
N LEU A 202 -7.08 -14.07 10.44
CA LEU A 202 -7.52 -15.46 10.32
C LEU A 202 -6.53 -16.29 9.50
N PHE A 203 -6.00 -15.73 8.40
CA PHE A 203 -5.01 -16.38 7.56
C PHE A 203 -3.75 -16.73 8.35
N PHE A 204 -3.21 -15.81 9.16
CA PHE A 204 -2.02 -16.08 9.99
C PHE A 204 -2.28 -17.05 11.16
N ARG A 205 -3.54 -17.35 11.49
CA ARG A 205 -3.90 -18.45 12.41
C ARG A 205 -4.00 -19.81 11.73
N SER A 206 -4.09 -19.85 10.41
CA SER A 206 -4.15 -21.10 9.63
C SER A 206 -2.81 -21.86 9.68
N LYS A 207 -2.81 -23.13 9.24
CA LYS A 207 -1.59 -23.95 9.13
C LYS A 207 -0.55 -23.29 8.22
N VAL A 208 -0.99 -22.78 7.07
CA VAL A 208 -0.13 -22.10 6.09
C VAL A 208 0.43 -20.80 6.66
N GLY A 209 -0.42 -19.97 7.26
CA GLY A 209 0.00 -18.70 7.84
C GLY A 209 1.00 -18.85 9.00
N ARG A 210 0.83 -19.85 9.87
CA ARG A 210 1.80 -20.16 10.92
C ARG A 210 3.12 -20.67 10.36
N ALA A 211 3.07 -21.47 9.30
CA ALA A 211 4.27 -21.98 8.66
C ALA A 211 5.04 -20.88 7.88
N ILE A 212 4.35 -19.87 7.34
CA ILE A 212 4.97 -18.64 6.83
C ILE A 212 5.78 -17.95 7.92
N ILE A 213 5.15 -17.67 9.08
CA ILE A 213 5.82 -16.99 10.20
C ILE A 213 7.02 -17.80 10.70
N ALA A 214 6.86 -19.13 10.87
CA ALA A 214 7.96 -19.99 11.29
C ALA A 214 9.14 -19.95 10.31
N THR A 215 8.85 -19.94 9.00
CA THR A 215 9.87 -19.84 7.95
C THR A 215 10.63 -18.52 8.02
N GLY A 216 9.95 -17.40 8.26
CA GLY A 216 10.60 -16.08 8.42
C GLY A 216 11.37 -15.91 9.73
N GLU A 217 10.97 -16.59 10.80
CA GLU A 217 11.70 -16.58 12.08
C GLU A 217 12.99 -17.41 12.01
N ASN A 218 12.92 -18.64 11.47
CA ASN A 218 14.09 -19.49 11.27
C ASN A 218 13.86 -20.49 10.13
N GLU A 219 14.45 -20.20 8.97
CA GLU A 219 14.36 -21.05 7.77
C GLU A 219 14.99 -22.43 8.01
N ALA A 220 16.14 -22.51 8.69
CA ALA A 220 16.85 -23.77 8.94
C ALA A 220 16.03 -24.72 9.84
N PHE A 221 15.48 -24.19 10.93
CA PHE A 221 14.62 -24.96 11.84
C PHE A 221 13.33 -25.42 11.15
N SER A 222 12.75 -24.55 10.32
CA SER A 222 11.55 -24.87 9.54
C SER A 222 11.82 -26.00 8.55
N LYS A 223 12.98 -25.99 7.88
CA LYS A 223 13.39 -27.06 6.96
C LYS A 223 13.52 -28.41 7.67
N LEU A 224 14.14 -28.43 8.85
CA LEU A 224 14.29 -29.64 9.67
C LEU A 224 12.94 -30.16 10.16
N SER A 225 11.96 -29.28 10.33
CA SER A 225 10.59 -29.62 10.70
C SER A 225 9.73 -30.13 9.52
N GLY A 226 10.33 -30.34 8.34
CA GLY A 226 9.66 -30.88 7.16
C GLY A 226 8.83 -29.86 6.36
N ILE A 227 9.00 -28.56 6.62
CA ILE A 227 8.29 -27.50 5.90
C ILE A 227 8.94 -27.27 4.53
N ASP A 228 8.13 -27.32 3.46
CA ASP A 228 8.56 -26.85 2.13
C ASP A 228 8.67 -25.33 2.10
N ILE A 229 9.89 -24.84 2.30
CA ILE A 229 10.21 -23.41 2.31
C ILE A 229 9.83 -22.76 0.98
N ALA A 230 10.11 -23.40 -0.15
CA ALA A 230 9.92 -22.78 -1.47
C ALA A 230 8.42 -22.59 -1.75
N GLY A 231 7.60 -23.61 -1.49
CA GLY A 231 6.15 -23.53 -1.62
C GLY A 231 5.52 -22.51 -0.67
N ILE A 232 5.94 -22.47 0.60
CA ILE A 232 5.39 -21.52 1.56
C ILE A 232 5.71 -20.08 1.20
N ARG A 233 6.95 -19.81 0.79
CA ARG A 233 7.37 -18.48 0.34
C ARG A 233 6.63 -18.05 -0.92
N LEU A 234 6.41 -18.97 -1.86
CA LEU A 234 5.63 -18.70 -3.06
C LEU A 234 4.20 -18.28 -2.72
N ILE A 235 3.54 -19.00 -1.80
CA ILE A 235 2.19 -18.64 -1.33
C ILE A 235 2.17 -17.25 -0.69
N ALA A 236 3.17 -16.92 0.13
CA ALA A 236 3.27 -15.60 0.76
C ALA A 236 3.41 -14.47 -0.27
N VAL A 237 4.21 -14.66 -1.31
CA VAL A 237 4.39 -13.69 -2.40
C VAL A 237 3.11 -13.53 -3.23
N ILE A 238 2.44 -14.64 -3.57
CA ILE A 238 1.14 -14.61 -4.27
C ILE A 238 0.09 -13.85 -3.46
N LEU A 239 -0.03 -14.15 -2.16
CA LEU A 239 -0.99 -13.48 -1.29
C LEU A 239 -0.69 -11.98 -1.20
N SER A 240 0.58 -11.62 -1.05
CA SER A 240 1.02 -10.24 -0.97
C SER A 240 0.71 -9.44 -2.24
N THR A 241 0.97 -10.02 -3.41
CA THR A 241 0.69 -9.38 -4.70
C THR A 241 -0.80 -9.23 -4.98
N ILE A 242 -1.63 -10.21 -4.58
CA ILE A 242 -3.09 -10.09 -4.64
C ILE A 242 -3.59 -8.96 -3.75
N LEU A 243 -3.11 -8.87 -2.50
CA LEU A 243 -3.50 -7.81 -1.57
C LEU A 243 -3.06 -6.42 -2.08
N ALA A 244 -1.91 -6.33 -2.74
CA ALA A 244 -1.46 -5.09 -3.37
C ALA A 244 -2.35 -4.68 -4.54
N GLY A 245 -2.80 -5.65 -5.35
CA GLY A 245 -3.79 -5.43 -6.42
C GLY A 245 -5.14 -4.95 -5.88
N ILE A 246 -5.63 -5.57 -4.80
CA ILE A 246 -6.83 -5.10 -4.09
C ILE A 246 -6.61 -3.70 -3.52
N GLY A 247 -5.42 -3.44 -2.97
CA GLY A 247 -5.05 -2.15 -2.41
C GLY A 247 -5.07 -1.02 -3.42
N ILE A 248 -4.57 -1.22 -4.64
CA ILE A 248 -4.66 -0.18 -5.68
C ILE A 248 -6.10 0.02 -6.16
N CYS A 249 -6.93 -1.03 -6.20
CA CYS A 249 -8.36 -0.88 -6.50
C CYS A 249 -9.06 0.05 -5.49
N VAL A 250 -8.82 -0.18 -4.19
CA VAL A 250 -9.35 0.69 -3.11
C VAL A 250 -8.76 2.10 -3.20
N TYR A 251 -7.45 2.20 -3.41
CA TYR A 251 -6.75 3.47 -3.55
C TYR A 251 -7.37 4.31 -4.66
N SER A 252 -7.50 3.76 -5.87
CA SER A 252 -8.00 4.49 -7.03
C SER A 252 -9.47 4.89 -6.88
N GLN A 253 -10.31 4.06 -6.24
CA GLN A 253 -11.70 4.40 -6.00
C GLN A 253 -11.87 5.58 -5.03
N SER A 254 -11.11 5.63 -3.93
CA SER A 254 -11.15 6.76 -2.98
C SER A 254 -10.41 8.00 -3.51
N TYR A 255 -9.36 7.81 -4.32
CA TYR A 255 -8.62 8.92 -4.92
C TYR A 255 -9.35 9.55 -6.12
N GLY A 256 -10.20 8.77 -6.82
CA GLY A 256 -10.98 9.21 -7.98
C GLY A 256 -10.26 9.11 -9.32
N PHE A 257 -9.01 8.66 -9.34
CA PHE A 257 -8.26 8.46 -10.57
C PHE A 257 -7.53 7.11 -10.58
N ILE A 258 -7.52 6.45 -11.74
CA ILE A 258 -6.54 5.43 -12.06
C ILE A 258 -5.27 6.15 -12.49
N GLN A 259 -4.18 5.88 -11.78
CA GLN A 259 -2.85 6.42 -12.07
C GLN A 259 -2.00 5.35 -12.74
N LEU A 260 -1.69 5.56 -14.01
CA LEU A 260 -0.88 4.67 -14.84
C LEU A 260 0.56 5.20 -14.96
N TYR A 261 1.38 4.49 -15.72
CA TYR A 261 2.79 4.79 -15.95
C TYR A 261 3.66 4.69 -14.70
N ASP A 262 4.38 5.76 -14.35
CA ASP A 262 5.42 5.73 -13.32
C ASP A 262 4.88 5.92 -11.90
N GLU A 263 3.60 6.28 -11.76
CA GLU A 263 2.92 6.52 -10.49
C GLU A 263 3.02 5.36 -9.47
N PRO A 264 2.92 4.06 -9.85
CA PRO A 264 3.12 2.94 -8.93
C PRO A 264 4.46 2.94 -8.19
N LEU A 265 5.51 3.56 -8.74
CA LEU A 265 6.81 3.67 -8.08
C LEU A 265 6.76 4.58 -6.85
N SER A 266 5.92 5.60 -6.87
CA SER A 266 5.75 6.54 -5.76
C SER A 266 5.08 5.91 -4.54
N MET A 267 4.27 4.86 -4.75
CA MET A 267 3.48 4.21 -3.71
C MET A 267 4.30 3.18 -2.90
N TYR A 268 5.43 2.74 -3.45
CA TYR A 268 6.26 1.69 -2.89
C TYR A 268 6.97 2.08 -1.58
N PHE A 269 7.76 3.15 -1.61
CA PHE A 269 8.57 3.57 -0.47
C PHE A 269 7.72 3.99 0.74
N PRO A 270 6.66 4.83 0.59
CA PRO A 270 5.81 5.20 1.71
C PRO A 270 5.18 3.99 2.40
N ALA A 271 4.78 2.96 1.65
CA ALA A 271 4.16 1.77 2.21
C ALA A 271 5.11 1.00 3.15
N ILE A 272 6.37 0.84 2.75
CA ILE A 272 7.39 0.18 3.60
C ILE A 272 7.72 1.03 4.81
N SER A 273 7.89 2.32 4.61
CA SER A 273 8.21 3.24 5.69
C SER A 273 7.10 3.25 6.73
N ALA A 274 5.83 3.19 6.32
CA ALA A 274 4.72 3.03 7.23
C ALA A 274 4.88 1.76 8.09
N VAL A 275 5.18 0.59 7.50
CA VAL A 275 5.40 -0.65 8.27
C VAL A 275 6.57 -0.54 9.26
N LEU A 276 7.67 0.09 8.86
CA LEU A 276 8.84 0.30 9.71
C LEU A 276 8.58 1.27 10.87
N ILE A 277 7.88 2.38 10.58
CA ILE A 277 7.41 3.35 11.58
C ILE A 277 6.45 2.71 12.57
N GLY A 278 5.58 1.84 12.05
CA GLY A 278 4.72 0.96 12.81
C GLY A 278 5.46 0.06 13.80
N GLY A 279 6.78 -0.09 13.62
CA GLY A 279 7.67 -0.77 14.54
C GLY A 279 8.17 -2.12 14.03
N SER A 280 7.77 -2.57 12.84
CA SER A 280 8.17 -3.87 12.34
C SER A 280 9.69 -4.00 12.24
N THR A 281 10.21 -5.16 12.63
CA THR A 281 11.62 -5.52 12.46
C THR A 281 11.90 -6.20 11.12
N GLY A 282 10.89 -6.32 10.25
CA GLY A 282 11.00 -6.95 8.93
C GLY A 282 10.94 -8.49 8.96
N ARG A 283 11.30 -9.14 10.06
CA ARG A 283 11.17 -10.61 10.24
C ARG A 283 9.82 -11.05 10.81
N ARG A 284 9.21 -10.20 11.65
CA ARG A 284 7.88 -10.45 12.22
C ARG A 284 7.11 -9.15 12.30
N THR A 285 6.07 -9.06 11.47
CA THR A 285 5.21 -7.90 11.32
C THR A 285 3.80 -8.24 11.77
N TYR A 286 3.27 -7.42 12.67
CA TYR A 286 1.88 -7.54 13.11
C TYR A 286 0.97 -6.58 12.36
N ILE A 287 -0.30 -6.95 12.21
CA ILE A 287 -1.33 -6.13 11.57
C ILE A 287 -1.47 -4.77 12.28
N PHE A 288 -1.41 -4.75 13.61
CA PHE A 288 -1.46 -3.50 14.38
C PHE A 288 -0.30 -2.56 14.05
N GLU A 289 0.92 -3.08 13.87
CA GLU A 289 2.09 -2.26 13.50
C GLU A 289 1.87 -1.62 12.12
N ALA A 290 1.37 -2.38 11.15
CA ALA A 290 1.04 -1.87 9.83
C ALA A 290 -0.06 -0.79 9.87
N VAL A 291 -1.15 -1.02 10.62
CA VAL A 291 -2.26 -0.05 10.76
C VAL A 291 -1.79 1.23 11.43
N LEU A 292 -1.09 1.13 12.56
CA LEU A 292 -0.56 2.27 13.30
C LEU A 292 0.43 3.07 12.43
N GLY A 293 1.34 2.36 11.76
CA GLY A 293 2.33 2.96 10.89
C GLY A 293 1.72 3.69 9.70
N ALA A 294 0.72 3.09 9.05
CA ALA A 294 -0.04 3.71 7.98
C ALA A 294 -0.74 4.99 8.47
N TYR A 295 -1.41 4.94 9.62
CA TYR A 295 -2.09 6.10 10.19
C TYR A 295 -1.12 7.24 10.48
N LEU A 296 -0.03 6.96 11.20
CA LEU A 296 0.95 7.96 11.59
C LEU A 296 1.60 8.62 10.38
N LEU A 297 2.09 7.81 9.43
CA LEU A 297 2.74 8.33 8.24
C LEU A 297 1.77 9.16 7.42
N GLN A 298 0.59 8.62 7.14
CA GLN A 298 -0.35 9.26 6.23
C GLN A 298 -0.95 10.55 6.81
N THR A 299 -1.18 10.60 8.13
CA THR A 299 -1.66 11.82 8.80
C THR A 299 -0.60 12.92 8.74
N ILE A 300 0.68 12.57 8.91
CA ILE A 300 1.77 13.54 8.73
C ILE A 300 1.78 14.12 7.32
N TYR A 301 1.68 13.27 6.28
CA TYR A 301 1.66 13.73 4.90
C TYR A 301 0.47 14.64 4.61
N LEU A 302 -0.70 14.27 5.13
CA LEU A 302 -1.93 15.05 4.98
C LEU A 302 -1.82 16.43 5.63
N LEU A 303 -1.23 16.52 6.82
CA LEU A 303 -1.08 17.79 7.53
C LEU A 303 0.05 18.66 6.96
N THR A 304 1.11 18.04 6.45
CA THR A 304 2.32 18.76 6.00
C THR A 304 2.03 19.70 4.83
N VAL A 305 1.27 19.25 3.83
CA VAL A 305 0.98 20.05 2.61
C VAL A 305 0.25 21.37 2.93
N PRO A 306 -0.92 21.36 3.59
CA PRO A 306 -1.66 22.58 3.81
C PRO A 306 -0.98 23.52 4.81
N ILE A 307 -0.30 22.99 5.83
CA ILE A 307 0.49 23.81 6.77
C ILE A 307 1.64 24.51 6.04
N ALA A 308 2.37 23.78 5.20
CA ALA A 308 3.46 24.35 4.43
C ALA A 308 2.96 25.38 3.41
N ASN A 309 1.83 25.17 2.74
CA ASN A 309 1.24 26.15 1.81
C ASN A 309 0.82 27.47 2.48
N GLN A 310 0.51 27.46 3.78
CA GLN A 310 0.19 28.70 4.49
C GLN A 310 1.43 29.47 4.99
N ILE A 311 2.56 28.77 5.16
CA ILE A 311 3.80 29.34 5.70
C ILE A 311 4.82 29.64 4.58
N LEU A 312 4.75 28.92 3.46
CA LEU A 312 5.73 28.89 2.39
C LEU A 312 5.07 29.02 1.01
N ILE A 313 5.87 29.38 0.02
CA ILE A 313 5.45 29.38 -1.39
C ILE A 313 5.17 27.92 -1.82
N PRO A 314 4.09 27.63 -2.57
CA PRO A 314 3.71 26.26 -2.94
C PRO A 314 4.81 25.40 -3.56
N GLU A 315 5.73 25.98 -4.35
CA GLU A 315 6.83 25.19 -4.92
C GLU A 315 7.82 24.71 -3.84
N VAL A 316 8.01 25.47 -2.76
CA VAL A 316 8.85 25.09 -1.62
C VAL A 316 8.17 24.03 -0.76
N THR A 317 6.83 24.07 -0.65
CA THR A 317 6.02 23.09 0.09
C THR A 317 6.24 21.66 -0.41
N GLU A 318 6.23 21.45 -1.72
CA GLU A 318 6.44 20.14 -2.33
C GLU A 318 7.85 19.59 -2.06
N ILE A 319 8.86 20.46 -2.15
CA ILE A 319 10.25 20.11 -1.82
C ILE A 319 10.37 19.74 -0.35
N LEU A 320 9.77 20.52 0.55
CA LEU A 320 9.88 20.32 1.99
C LEU A 320 9.11 19.07 2.45
N ARG A 321 7.95 18.78 1.85
CA ARG A 321 7.22 17.52 2.03
C ARG A 321 8.08 16.32 1.65
N THR A 322 8.74 16.40 0.49
CA THR A 322 9.60 15.34 -0.03
C THR A 322 10.82 15.14 0.86
N LEU A 323 11.41 16.23 1.37
CA LEU A 323 12.53 16.19 2.30
C LEU A 323 12.15 15.58 3.65
N ILE A 324 11.04 16.02 4.26
CA ILE A 324 10.53 15.44 5.52
C ILE A 324 10.25 13.94 5.34
N THR A 325 9.56 13.61 4.26
CA THR A 325 9.28 12.23 3.85
C THR A 325 10.56 11.42 3.83
N TYR A 326 11.52 11.76 2.95
CA TYR A 326 12.74 10.98 2.81
C TYR A 326 13.59 10.97 4.08
N SER A 327 13.54 12.02 4.90
CA SER A 327 14.22 12.04 6.20
C SER A 327 13.62 11.03 7.18
N ILE A 328 12.29 10.95 7.26
CA ILE A 328 11.58 9.97 8.08
C ILE A 328 11.87 8.56 7.58
N ILE A 329 11.85 8.35 6.25
CA ILE A 329 12.16 7.06 5.63
C ILE A 329 13.61 6.64 5.94
N LEU A 330 14.57 7.54 5.73
CA LEU A 330 15.98 7.31 5.99
C LEU A 330 16.23 6.99 7.46
N TYR A 331 15.57 7.72 8.37
CA TYR A 331 15.64 7.44 9.80
C TYR A 331 15.08 6.06 10.15
N ALA A 332 13.93 5.69 9.59
CA ALA A 332 13.32 4.38 9.79
C ALA A 332 14.24 3.24 9.29
N LEU A 333 14.93 3.44 8.16
CA LEU A 333 15.88 2.48 7.60
C LEU A 333 17.19 2.40 8.42
N LEU A 334 17.79 3.53 8.82
CA LEU A 334 18.98 3.56 9.67
C LEU A 334 18.77 2.86 11.02
N TYR A 335 17.58 3.04 11.59
CA TYR A 335 17.25 2.42 12.87
C TYR A 335 17.07 0.89 12.76
N ARG A 336 16.72 0.37 11.58
CA ARG A 336 16.72 -1.08 11.29
C ARG A 336 18.14 -1.64 11.36
N ASP A 337 19.11 -0.96 10.77
CA ASP A 337 20.49 -1.47 10.68
C ASP A 337 21.10 -1.67 12.07
N LYS A 338 20.86 -0.73 13.00
CA LYS A 338 21.26 -0.88 14.42
C LYS A 338 20.64 -2.10 15.14
N ARG A 339 19.49 -2.61 14.67
CA ARG A 339 18.85 -3.83 15.22
C ARG A 339 19.24 -5.10 14.46
N GLY A 340 19.82 -4.99 13.27
CA GLY A 340 20.39 -6.11 12.50
C GLY A 340 21.79 -6.51 12.92
N ILE A 341 22.49 -5.65 13.69
CA ILE A 341 23.86 -5.87 14.18
C ILE A 341 23.92 -6.71 15.48
N VAL A 342 22.78 -7.08 16.07
CA VAL A 342 22.77 -8.10 17.12
C VAL A 342 22.72 -9.47 16.45
N HIS A 343 23.91 -9.95 16.09
CA HIS A 343 24.17 -11.30 15.60
C HIS A 343 23.62 -12.38 16.53
#